data_AF-A0A845S6Y2-F1
#
_entry.id   AF-A0A845S6Y2-F1
#
_cell.length_a   1.000
_cell.length_b   1.000
_cell.length_c   1.000
_cell.angle_alpha   90.00
_cell.angle_beta   90.00
_cell.angle_gamma   90.00
#
_symmetry.space_group_name_H-M   'P 1'
#
loop_
_entity.id
_entity.type
_entity.pdbx_description
1 polymer ?
#
loop_
_entity_poly.entity_id
_entity_poly.type
_entity_poly.pdbx_seq_one_letter_code
_entity_poly.pdbx_strand_id
1 'polypeptide(L)'
;TEKGKWVFPKEVIEKDGSYFLDNKEKILKGDSQAMSKSKKNIVDPDDIIKIYGADAVRWFILSDSPPDRDIQWSDSGIQGAFKYIQKIWRVCEKIKIYEKEKEETDNNFLIKTNILIKEITECIEKFHINVAVAKLYVFLNNLNEEVDKKTLDKVFIIESYKKYLIIISTFIPYIANECWEIITKKNDLTSQEWPKIQSNLIQKDHFDVVIQINGKKRAIINAINNENEESIFSKSLAIKNIKVILEEKNIIKKIFIKNKLLNIVTNDK
;
A
#
# COMPACT_ATOMS: atom_id res chain seq x y z
N THR A 1 2.65 -37.44 8.30
CA THR A 1 1.96 -38.50 9.07
C THR A 1 2.74 -38.82 10.32
N GLU A 2 2.18 -39.57 11.27
CA GLU A 2 2.90 -40.06 12.47
C GLU A 2 4.17 -40.88 12.12
N LYS A 3 4.19 -41.48 10.92
CA LYS A 3 5.33 -42.22 10.37
C LYS A 3 6.36 -41.33 9.64
N GLY A 4 6.26 -40.01 9.76
CA GLY A 4 7.18 -39.06 9.11
C GLY A 4 7.03 -38.92 7.60
N LYS A 5 5.96 -39.47 6.99
CA LYS A 5 5.71 -39.33 5.55
C LYS A 5 5.01 -38.02 5.23
N TRP A 6 5.47 -37.36 4.16
CA TRP A 6 4.81 -36.18 3.59
C TRP A 6 3.55 -36.57 2.81
N VAL A 7 2.56 -35.68 2.84
CA VAL A 7 1.26 -35.80 2.17
C VAL A 7 0.98 -34.51 1.43
N PHE A 8 0.21 -34.55 0.34
CA PHE A 8 -0.13 -33.32 -0.37
C PHE A 8 -1.16 -32.52 0.44
N PRO A 9 -1.05 -31.18 0.54
CA PRO A 9 -2.04 -30.36 1.24
C PRO A 9 -3.49 -30.60 0.78
N LYS A 10 -3.71 -30.85 -0.51
CA LYS A 10 -5.03 -31.15 -1.09
C LYS A 10 -5.67 -32.46 -0.61
N GLU A 11 -4.87 -33.37 -0.03
CA GLU A 11 -5.35 -34.66 0.52
C GLU A 11 -5.72 -34.53 2.00
N VAL A 12 -5.50 -33.36 2.61
CA VAL A 12 -5.68 -33.13 4.06
C VAL A 12 -7.01 -32.42 4.32
N ILE A 13 -7.80 -33.00 5.22
CA ILE A 13 -9.06 -32.45 5.74
C ILE A 13 -8.77 -31.85 7.12
N GLU A 14 -9.14 -30.58 7.31
CA GLU A 14 -9.11 -29.93 8.62
C GLU A 14 -10.46 -30.07 9.33
N LYS A 15 -10.43 -30.53 10.59
CA LYS A 15 -11.60 -30.64 11.46
C LYS A 15 -11.22 -30.27 12.90
N ASP A 16 -11.86 -29.24 13.44
CA ASP A 16 -11.67 -28.76 14.81
C ASP A 16 -10.18 -28.51 15.19
N GLY A 17 -9.41 -27.93 14.25
CA GLY A 17 -7.98 -27.64 14.42
C GLY A 17 -7.06 -28.87 14.34
N SER A 18 -7.61 -30.04 14.00
CA SER A 18 -6.86 -31.27 13.70
C SER A 18 -6.91 -31.60 12.21
N TYR A 19 -5.85 -32.22 11.71
CA TYR A 19 -5.69 -32.55 10.30
C TYR A 19 -5.78 -34.07 10.09
N PHE A 20 -6.51 -34.51 9.07
CA PHE A 20 -6.72 -35.93 8.76
C PHE A 20 -6.63 -36.18 7.25
N LEU A 21 -6.35 -37.42 6.85
CA LEU A 21 -6.59 -37.91 5.50
C LEU A 21 -7.98 -38.57 5.40
N ASP A 22 -8.45 -38.85 4.18
CA ASP A 22 -9.72 -39.57 3.92
C ASP A 22 -9.81 -40.92 4.65
N ASN A 23 -8.68 -41.60 4.83
CA ASN A 23 -8.59 -42.87 5.57
C ASN A 23 -8.61 -42.69 7.11
N LYS A 24 -8.87 -41.47 7.61
CA LYS A 24 -8.87 -41.06 9.03
C LYS A 24 -7.50 -41.08 9.71
N GLU A 25 -6.40 -41.23 8.95
CA GLU A 25 -5.05 -41.10 9.50
C GLU A 25 -4.80 -39.63 9.93
N LYS A 26 -4.30 -39.44 11.15
CA LYS A 26 -4.01 -38.12 11.70
C LYS A 26 -2.73 -37.53 11.07
N ILE A 27 -2.78 -36.24 10.75
CA ILE A 27 -1.70 -35.48 10.15
C ILE A 27 -1.22 -34.41 11.14
N LEU A 28 0.10 -34.24 11.19
CA LEU A 28 0.77 -33.20 11.96
C LEU A 28 1.17 -32.09 11.00
N LYS A 29 0.77 -30.86 11.30
CA LYS A 29 1.25 -29.66 10.60
C LYS A 29 2.63 -29.30 11.16
N GLY A 30 3.65 -29.42 10.33
CA GLY A 30 5.01 -28.97 10.65
C GLY A 30 5.22 -27.49 10.33
N ASP A 31 6.43 -27.01 10.57
CA ASP A 31 6.86 -25.67 10.18
C ASP A 31 6.82 -25.47 8.66
N SER A 32 6.80 -24.20 8.23
CA SER A 32 6.95 -23.86 6.82
C SER A 32 8.28 -24.40 6.29
N GLN A 33 8.25 -24.99 5.09
CA GLN A 33 9.39 -25.63 4.44
C GLN A 33 9.49 -25.15 3.01
N ALA A 34 10.72 -25.03 2.49
CA ALA A 34 10.95 -24.80 1.07
C ALA A 34 10.16 -25.80 0.20
N MET A 35 9.52 -25.29 -0.85
CA MET A 35 8.73 -26.11 -1.77
C MET A 35 9.61 -27.15 -2.47
N SER A 36 9.23 -28.43 -2.40
CA SER A 36 9.93 -29.50 -3.12
C SER A 36 9.03 -30.69 -3.41
N LYS A 37 9.32 -31.42 -4.51
CA LYS A 37 8.57 -32.62 -4.89
C LYS A 37 8.61 -33.69 -3.79
N SER A 38 9.77 -33.84 -3.14
CA SER A 38 9.98 -34.81 -2.06
C SER A 38 9.15 -34.54 -0.81
N LYS A 39 8.90 -33.26 -0.49
CA LYS A 39 8.09 -32.83 0.67
C LYS A 39 6.60 -32.69 0.34
N LYS A 40 6.20 -32.91 -0.91
CA LYS A 40 4.81 -32.83 -1.40
C LYS A 40 4.09 -31.51 -1.05
N ASN A 41 4.84 -30.43 -0.85
CA ASN A 41 4.35 -29.11 -0.48
C ASN A 41 4.42 -28.11 -1.65
N ILE A 42 4.52 -28.59 -2.89
CA ILE A 42 4.48 -27.73 -4.07
C ILE A 42 3.05 -27.24 -4.29
N VAL A 43 2.92 -25.94 -4.56
CA VAL A 43 1.70 -25.34 -5.08
C VAL A 43 1.82 -25.25 -6.59
N ASP A 44 0.86 -25.84 -7.30
CA ASP A 44 0.80 -25.76 -8.76
C ASP A 44 0.28 -24.38 -9.19
N PRO A 45 1.07 -23.58 -9.94
CA PRO A 45 0.63 -22.28 -10.41
C PRO A 45 -0.65 -22.34 -11.25
N ASP A 46 -0.85 -23.40 -12.05
CA ASP A 46 -2.00 -23.49 -12.95
C ASP A 46 -3.31 -23.60 -12.18
N ASP A 47 -3.32 -24.35 -11.07
CA ASP A 47 -4.50 -24.50 -10.23
C ASP A 47 -4.88 -23.16 -9.57
N ILE A 48 -3.88 -22.40 -9.09
CA ILE A 48 -4.12 -21.09 -8.48
C ILE A 48 -4.56 -20.07 -9.53
N ILE A 49 -3.96 -20.07 -10.73
CA ILE A 49 -4.36 -19.19 -11.83
C ILE A 49 -5.79 -19.48 -12.27
N LYS A 50 -6.22 -20.75 -12.32
CA LYS A 50 -7.61 -21.09 -12.66
C LYS A 50 -8.62 -20.55 -11.63
N ILE A 51 -8.26 -20.52 -10.35
CA ILE A 51 -9.15 -20.08 -9.28
C ILE A 51 -9.17 -18.55 -9.13
N TYR A 52 -7.99 -17.92 -9.13
CA TYR A 52 -7.84 -16.50 -8.77
C TYR A 52 -7.45 -15.59 -9.94
N GLY A 53 -7.02 -16.16 -11.07
CA GLY A 53 -6.48 -15.44 -12.21
C GLY A 53 -4.99 -15.09 -12.08
N ALA A 54 -4.34 -14.87 -13.22
CA ALA A 54 -2.90 -14.60 -13.28
C ALA A 54 -2.50 -13.32 -12.51
N ASP A 55 -3.33 -12.27 -12.56
CA ASP A 55 -3.03 -11.01 -11.88
C ASP A 55 -3.07 -11.13 -10.36
N ALA A 56 -4.00 -11.91 -9.81
CA ALA A 56 -4.03 -12.13 -8.35
C ALA A 56 -2.77 -12.87 -7.88
N VAL A 57 -2.30 -13.86 -8.65
CA VAL A 57 -1.06 -14.60 -8.36
C VAL A 57 0.16 -13.68 -8.43
N ARG A 58 0.30 -12.91 -9.51
CA ARG A 58 1.38 -11.93 -9.68
C ARG A 58 1.38 -10.93 -8.52
N TRP A 59 0.22 -10.37 -8.21
CA TRP A 59 0.09 -9.39 -7.14
C TRP A 59 0.43 -9.96 -5.77
N PHE A 60 -0.01 -11.18 -5.47
CA PHE A 60 0.32 -11.87 -4.22
C PHE A 60 1.83 -12.02 -4.05
N ILE A 61 2.52 -12.57 -5.05
CA ILE A 61 3.98 -12.75 -5.04
C ILE A 61 4.71 -11.42 -4.82
N LEU A 62 4.28 -10.36 -5.49
CA LEU A 62 4.88 -9.03 -5.38
C LEU A 62 4.57 -8.31 -4.06
N SER A 63 3.49 -8.71 -3.37
CA SER A 63 3.00 -8.05 -2.14
C SER A 63 3.62 -8.60 -0.86
N ASP A 64 3.90 -9.91 -0.81
CA ASP A 64 4.11 -10.62 0.45
C ASP A 64 5.46 -10.29 1.08
N SER A 65 6.53 -10.34 0.28
CA SER A 65 7.89 -10.18 0.78
C SER A 65 8.77 -9.39 -0.19
N PRO A 66 9.80 -8.68 0.33
CA PRO A 66 10.87 -8.14 -0.49
C PRO A 66 11.48 -9.21 -1.42
N PRO A 67 11.96 -8.84 -2.63
CA PRO A 67 12.46 -9.82 -3.59
C PRO A 67 13.67 -10.64 -3.12
N ASP A 68 14.39 -10.15 -2.11
CA ASP A 68 15.54 -10.78 -1.48
C ASP A 68 15.16 -11.75 -0.33
N ARG A 69 13.86 -11.91 -0.03
CA ARG A 69 13.38 -12.76 1.06
C ARG A 69 12.49 -13.89 0.56
N ASP A 70 12.51 -14.99 1.32
CA ASP A 70 11.62 -16.12 1.08
C ASP A 70 10.16 -15.71 1.31
N ILE A 71 9.30 -16.03 0.33
CA ILE A 71 7.85 -15.85 0.43
C ILE A 71 7.25 -17.05 1.15
N GLN A 72 6.42 -16.78 2.16
CA GLN A 72 5.59 -17.83 2.76
C GLN A 72 4.25 -17.89 2.03
N TRP A 73 4.05 -18.94 1.24
CA TRP A 73 2.77 -19.17 0.59
C TRP A 73 1.65 -19.30 1.64
N SER A 74 0.58 -18.51 1.48
CA SER A 74 -0.62 -18.62 2.31
C SER A 74 -1.89 -18.39 1.51
N ASP A 75 -2.90 -19.23 1.75
CA ASP A 75 -4.21 -19.11 1.09
C ASP A 75 -4.91 -17.78 1.44
N SER A 76 -4.71 -17.30 2.67
CA SER A 76 -5.19 -15.98 3.10
C SER A 76 -4.53 -14.84 2.31
N GLY A 77 -3.24 -14.97 1.99
CA GLY A 77 -2.48 -13.98 1.23
C GLY A 77 -2.99 -13.83 -0.20
N ILE A 78 -3.13 -14.94 -0.93
CA ILE A 78 -3.67 -14.93 -2.29
C ILE A 78 -5.13 -14.47 -2.34
N GLN A 79 -5.95 -14.84 -1.34
CA GLN A 79 -7.31 -14.30 -1.22
C GLN A 79 -7.34 -12.77 -1.03
N GLY A 80 -6.38 -12.22 -0.28
CA GLY A 80 -6.20 -10.78 -0.13
C GLY A 80 -5.86 -10.09 -1.45
N ALA A 81 -4.95 -10.67 -2.23
CA ALA A 81 -4.61 -10.19 -3.56
C ALA A 81 -5.82 -10.26 -4.51
N PHE A 82 -6.57 -11.36 -4.51
CA PHE A 82 -7.76 -11.50 -5.34
C PHE A 82 -8.85 -10.47 -5.01
N LYS A 83 -9.10 -10.21 -3.71
CA LYS A 83 -10.01 -9.14 -3.27
C LYS A 83 -9.57 -7.76 -3.76
N TYR A 84 -8.26 -7.52 -3.89
CA TYR A 84 -7.74 -6.29 -4.45
C TYR A 84 -8.04 -6.15 -5.94
N ILE A 85 -7.85 -7.22 -6.73
CA ILE A 85 -8.22 -7.25 -8.16
C ILE A 85 -9.71 -6.93 -8.33
N GLN A 86 -10.57 -7.57 -7.52
CA GLN A 86 -12.01 -7.26 -7.52
C GLN A 86 -12.30 -5.80 -7.13
N LYS A 87 -11.53 -5.23 -6.19
CA LYS A 87 -11.69 -3.82 -5.81
C LYS A 87 -11.33 -2.88 -6.95
N ILE A 88 -10.25 -3.14 -7.69
CA ILE A 88 -9.87 -2.36 -8.88
C ILE A 88 -11.05 -2.31 -9.86
N TRP A 89 -11.64 -3.47 -10.15
CA TRP A 89 -12.81 -3.58 -11.03
C TRP A 89 -14.00 -2.75 -10.53
N ARG A 90 -14.40 -2.93 -9.27
CA ARG A 90 -15.54 -2.19 -8.68
C ARG A 90 -15.32 -0.68 -8.70
N VAL A 91 -14.09 -0.21 -8.47
CA VAL A 91 -13.75 1.21 -8.60
C VAL A 91 -13.89 1.67 -10.04
N CYS A 92 -13.43 0.89 -11.03
CA CYS A 92 -13.64 1.18 -12.44
C CYS A 92 -15.13 1.34 -12.79
N GLU A 93 -15.98 0.42 -12.31
CA GLU A 93 -17.42 0.46 -12.55
C GLU A 93 -18.06 1.73 -11.97
N LYS A 94 -17.66 2.15 -10.76
CA LYS A 94 -18.11 3.41 -10.17
C LYS A 94 -17.64 4.62 -10.98
N ILE A 95 -16.38 4.66 -11.40
CA ILE A 95 -15.83 5.77 -12.19
C ILE A 95 -16.55 5.90 -13.54
N LYS A 96 -16.89 4.77 -14.18
CA LYS A 96 -17.61 4.75 -15.46
C LYS A 96 -18.92 5.54 -15.40
N ILE A 97 -19.68 5.38 -14.31
CA ILE A 97 -20.98 6.06 -14.08
C ILE A 97 -20.86 7.30 -13.19
N TYR A 98 -19.65 7.75 -12.90
CA TYR A 98 -19.44 8.86 -11.97
C TYR A 98 -19.98 10.17 -12.53
N GLU A 99 -20.69 10.89 -11.66
CA GLU A 99 -21.19 12.25 -11.86
C GLU A 99 -20.94 13.05 -10.58
N LYS A 100 -20.48 14.29 -10.76
CA LYS A 100 -20.14 15.20 -9.65
C LYS A 100 -21.42 15.80 -9.06
N GLU A 101 -21.49 15.88 -7.73
CA GLU A 101 -22.65 16.42 -7.02
C GLU A 101 -22.36 17.77 -6.32
N LYS A 102 -21.10 18.08 -6.01
CA LYS A 102 -20.71 19.27 -5.22
C LYS A 102 -19.96 20.28 -6.08
N GLU A 103 -20.12 21.58 -5.82
CA GLU A 103 -19.47 22.62 -6.64
C GLU A 103 -17.98 22.83 -6.30
N GLU A 104 -17.59 22.71 -5.03
CA GLU A 104 -16.20 22.90 -4.61
C GLU A 104 -15.31 21.70 -4.97
N THR A 105 -14.16 21.99 -5.57
CA THR A 105 -13.18 20.99 -6.00
C THR A 105 -11.92 21.12 -5.16
N ASP A 106 -11.60 20.08 -4.39
CA ASP A 106 -10.32 20.02 -3.69
C ASP A 106 -9.23 19.45 -4.62
N ASN A 107 -8.33 20.33 -5.09
CA ASN A 107 -7.20 19.96 -5.94
C ASN A 107 -6.15 19.08 -5.24
N ASN A 108 -6.27 18.85 -3.92
CA ASN A 108 -5.33 18.05 -3.13
C ASN A 108 -5.17 16.61 -3.64
N PHE A 109 -6.20 16.03 -4.29
CA PHE A 109 -6.06 14.67 -4.83
C PHE A 109 -5.07 14.58 -6.00
N LEU A 110 -4.95 15.63 -6.83
CA LEU A 110 -3.99 15.66 -7.92
C LEU A 110 -2.54 15.67 -7.41
N ILE A 111 -2.31 16.34 -6.28
CA ILE A 111 -1.02 16.32 -5.57
C ILE A 111 -0.71 14.90 -5.09
N LYS A 112 -1.69 14.21 -4.47
CA LYS A 112 -1.55 12.81 -4.03
C LYS A 112 -1.21 11.87 -5.20
N THR A 113 -1.85 12.05 -6.36
CA THR A 113 -1.53 11.27 -7.57
C THR A 113 -0.08 11.48 -8.03
N ASN A 114 0.42 12.72 -8.03
CA ASN A 114 1.80 13.01 -8.41
C ASN A 114 2.82 12.46 -7.39
N ILE A 115 2.52 12.57 -6.09
CA ILE A 115 3.32 11.95 -5.03
C ILE A 115 3.40 10.44 -5.23
N LEU A 116 2.26 9.79 -5.52
CA LEU A 116 2.24 8.35 -5.79
C LEU A 116 3.18 8.00 -6.94
N ILE A 117 3.09 8.69 -8.09
CA ILE A 117 3.95 8.42 -9.25
C ILE A 117 5.42 8.47 -8.83
N LYS A 118 5.84 9.54 -8.14
CA LYS A 118 7.21 9.70 -7.65
C LYS A 118 7.62 8.53 -6.74
N GLU A 119 6.82 8.23 -5.73
CA GLU A 119 7.14 7.19 -4.76
C GLU A 119 7.19 5.80 -5.38
N ILE A 120 6.30 5.49 -6.32
CA ILE A 120 6.29 4.19 -7.03
C ILE A 120 7.50 4.09 -7.96
N THR A 121 7.83 5.15 -8.71
CA THR A 121 9.04 5.18 -9.54
C THR A 121 10.29 4.88 -8.70
N GLU A 122 10.46 5.57 -7.57
CA GLU A 122 11.60 5.31 -6.66
C GLU A 122 11.59 3.88 -6.09
N CYS A 123 10.41 3.32 -5.80
CA CYS A 123 10.31 1.94 -5.32
C CYS A 123 10.70 0.93 -6.40
N ILE A 124 10.29 1.15 -7.66
CA ILE A 124 10.65 0.27 -8.78
C ILE A 124 12.16 0.33 -9.03
N GLU A 125 12.74 1.54 -9.08
CA GLU A 125 14.19 1.73 -9.30
C GLU A 125 15.04 1.10 -8.20
N LYS A 126 14.57 1.13 -6.95
CA LYS A 126 15.24 0.50 -5.79
C LYS A 126 14.81 -0.95 -5.56
N PHE A 127 13.97 -1.51 -6.43
CA PHE A 127 13.45 -2.86 -6.32
C PHE A 127 12.65 -3.17 -5.03
N HIS A 128 12.06 -2.14 -4.41
CA HIS A 128 11.19 -2.23 -3.24
C HIS A 128 9.72 -2.45 -3.66
N ILE A 129 9.44 -3.55 -4.38
CA ILE A 129 8.14 -3.75 -5.04
C ILE A 129 7.00 -3.95 -4.04
N ASN A 130 7.23 -4.66 -2.94
CA ASN A 130 6.25 -4.84 -1.86
C ASN A 130 5.82 -3.49 -1.24
N VAL A 131 6.75 -2.54 -1.12
CA VAL A 131 6.45 -1.17 -0.67
C VAL A 131 5.62 -0.42 -1.71
N ALA A 132 5.93 -0.58 -3.00
CA ALA A 132 5.14 -0.01 -4.09
C ALA A 132 3.70 -0.51 -4.05
N VAL A 133 3.51 -1.83 -3.88
CA VAL A 133 2.20 -2.47 -3.75
C VAL A 133 1.41 -1.87 -2.59
N ALA A 134 2.00 -1.74 -1.40
CA ALA A 134 1.33 -1.15 -0.24
C ALA A 134 0.84 0.29 -0.50
N LYS A 135 1.62 1.10 -1.22
CA LYS A 135 1.23 2.46 -1.61
C LYS A 135 0.07 2.46 -2.62
N LEU A 136 0.05 1.51 -3.55
CA LEU A 136 -1.04 1.34 -4.53
C LEU A 136 -2.35 0.91 -3.86
N TYR A 137 -2.30 0.08 -2.82
CA TYR A 137 -3.47 -0.23 -1.98
C TYR A 137 -4.09 1.04 -1.38
N VAL A 138 -3.25 1.86 -0.72
CA VAL A 138 -3.68 3.11 -0.08
C VAL A 138 -4.25 4.07 -1.11
N PHE A 139 -3.59 4.22 -2.26
CA PHE A 139 -4.08 5.12 -3.31
C PHE A 139 -5.45 4.72 -3.84
N LEU A 140 -5.66 3.44 -4.16
CA LEU A 140 -6.96 2.96 -4.65
C LEU A 140 -8.07 3.14 -3.60
N ASN A 141 -7.76 2.96 -2.32
CA ASN A 141 -8.71 3.22 -1.23
C ASN A 141 -9.11 4.70 -1.21
N ASN A 142 -8.14 5.60 -1.23
CA ASN A 142 -8.38 7.04 -1.24
C ASN A 142 -9.17 7.46 -2.49
N LEU A 143 -8.83 6.92 -3.67
CA LEU A 143 -9.57 7.20 -4.90
C LEU A 143 -11.03 6.76 -4.79
N ASN A 144 -11.27 5.54 -4.27
CA ASN A 144 -12.64 5.06 -4.08
C ASN A 144 -13.42 5.95 -3.12
N GLU A 145 -12.81 6.43 -2.03
CA GLU A 145 -13.47 7.37 -1.11
C GLU A 145 -13.83 8.69 -1.78
N GLU A 146 -12.97 9.26 -2.61
CA GLU A 146 -13.28 10.50 -3.35
C GLU A 146 -14.40 10.28 -4.38
N VAL A 147 -14.41 9.12 -5.04
CA VAL A 147 -15.51 8.69 -5.92
C VAL A 147 -16.82 8.58 -5.13
N ASP A 148 -16.80 8.00 -3.94
CA ASP A 148 -17.98 7.83 -3.09
C ASP A 148 -18.49 9.18 -2.52
N LYS A 149 -17.57 10.12 -2.21
CA LYS A 149 -17.91 11.46 -1.70
C LYS A 149 -18.40 12.44 -2.78
N LYS A 150 -18.16 12.11 -4.06
CA LYS A 150 -18.51 12.91 -5.24
C LYS A 150 -18.00 14.36 -5.20
N THR A 151 -16.79 14.54 -4.68
CA THR A 151 -16.12 15.82 -4.42
C THR A 151 -15.24 16.30 -5.57
N LEU A 152 -14.74 15.39 -6.41
CA LEU A 152 -13.80 15.74 -7.47
C LEU A 152 -14.48 15.83 -8.84
N ASP A 153 -13.95 16.67 -9.74
CA ASP A 153 -14.39 16.61 -11.13
C ASP A 153 -14.08 15.25 -11.75
N LYS A 154 -15.03 14.78 -12.56
CA LYS A 154 -14.93 13.51 -13.30
C LYS A 154 -13.61 13.41 -14.08
N VAL A 155 -13.19 14.52 -14.69
CA VAL A 155 -11.93 14.60 -15.45
C VAL A 155 -10.73 14.28 -14.56
N PHE A 156 -10.66 14.82 -13.34
CA PHE A 156 -9.53 14.56 -12.43
C PHE A 156 -9.51 13.12 -11.91
N ILE A 157 -10.69 12.54 -11.63
CA ILE A 157 -10.81 11.14 -11.25
C ILE A 157 -10.33 10.24 -12.37
N ILE A 158 -10.81 10.46 -13.60
CA ILE A 158 -10.44 9.66 -14.77
C ILE A 158 -8.94 9.77 -15.03
N GLU A 159 -8.37 10.98 -15.02
CA GLU A 159 -6.94 11.18 -15.25
C GLU A 159 -6.08 10.54 -14.15
N SER A 160 -6.52 10.61 -12.89
CA SER A 160 -5.81 9.95 -11.78
C SER A 160 -5.88 8.43 -11.88
N TYR A 161 -7.05 7.89 -12.27
CA TYR A 161 -7.21 6.46 -12.46
C TYR A 161 -6.43 5.94 -13.66
N LYS A 162 -6.40 6.66 -14.79
CA LYS A 162 -5.55 6.34 -15.94
C LYS A 162 -4.08 6.23 -15.55
N LYS A 163 -3.56 7.20 -14.79
CA LYS A 163 -2.17 7.16 -14.28
C LYS A 163 -1.94 5.94 -13.39
N TYR A 164 -2.89 5.63 -12.52
CA TYR A 164 -2.86 4.41 -11.70
C TYR A 164 -2.86 3.13 -12.54
N LEU A 165 -3.70 3.02 -13.58
CA LEU A 165 -3.76 1.87 -14.48
C LEU A 165 -2.45 1.66 -15.23
N ILE A 166 -1.82 2.74 -15.73
CA ILE A 166 -0.49 2.65 -16.36
C ILE A 166 0.53 2.08 -15.36
N ILE A 167 0.54 2.57 -14.12
CA ILE A 167 1.46 2.07 -13.09
C ILE A 167 1.20 0.59 -12.81
N ILE A 168 -0.04 0.20 -12.50
CA ILE A 168 -0.35 -1.17 -12.11
C ILE A 168 -0.18 -2.17 -13.27
N SER A 169 -0.23 -1.71 -14.53
CA SER A 169 -0.02 -2.57 -15.70
C SER A 169 1.32 -3.31 -15.68
N THR A 170 2.35 -2.72 -15.03
CA THR A 170 3.66 -3.36 -14.86
C THR A 170 3.61 -4.59 -13.94
N PHE A 171 2.66 -4.61 -13.01
CA PHE A 171 2.48 -5.67 -12.03
C PHE A 171 1.37 -6.65 -12.41
N ILE A 172 0.23 -6.12 -12.85
CA ILE A 172 -1.04 -6.83 -13.12
C ILE A 172 -1.68 -6.32 -14.43
N PRO A 173 -1.14 -6.72 -15.59
CA PRO A 173 -1.48 -6.13 -16.88
C PRO A 173 -2.93 -6.39 -17.33
N TYR A 174 -3.52 -7.54 -17.00
CA TYR A 174 -4.80 -7.93 -17.59
C TYR A 174 -5.95 -7.08 -17.06
N ILE A 175 -6.10 -6.98 -15.73
CA ILE A 175 -7.12 -6.13 -15.10
C ILE A 175 -6.90 -4.66 -15.41
N ALA A 176 -5.64 -4.22 -15.52
CA ALA A 176 -5.31 -2.86 -15.88
C ALA A 176 -5.80 -2.52 -17.30
N ASN A 177 -5.58 -3.44 -18.26
CA ASN A 177 -6.00 -3.27 -19.64
C ASN A 177 -7.53 -3.25 -19.79
N GLU A 178 -8.23 -4.17 -19.14
CA GLU A 178 -9.70 -4.22 -19.14
C GLU A 178 -10.31 -2.92 -18.57
N CYS A 179 -9.81 -2.44 -17.44
CA CYS A 179 -10.27 -1.18 -16.85
C CYS A 179 -9.92 0.03 -17.72
N TRP A 180 -8.76 0.00 -18.39
CA TRP A 180 -8.34 1.06 -19.31
C TRP A 180 -9.28 1.18 -20.49
N GLU A 181 -9.63 0.07 -21.13
CA GLU A 181 -10.55 0.04 -22.26
C GLU A 181 -11.95 0.54 -21.86
N ILE A 182 -12.43 0.16 -20.68
CA ILE A 182 -13.74 0.63 -20.18
C ILE A 182 -13.79 2.16 -20.07
N ILE A 183 -12.74 2.77 -19.52
CA ILE A 183 -12.69 4.20 -19.22
C ILE A 183 -12.32 5.04 -20.44
N THR A 184 -11.40 4.56 -21.29
CA THR A 184 -10.85 5.33 -22.42
C THR A 184 -11.48 4.99 -23.77
N LYS A 185 -12.15 3.84 -23.88
CA LYS A 185 -12.64 3.24 -25.13
C LYS A 185 -11.53 2.89 -26.12
N LYS A 186 -10.30 2.70 -25.63
CA LYS A 186 -9.13 2.35 -26.41
C LYS A 186 -8.42 1.16 -25.78
N ASN A 187 -7.82 0.32 -26.61
CA ASN A 187 -7.00 -0.80 -26.19
C ASN A 187 -5.52 -0.52 -26.52
N ASP A 188 -4.99 0.54 -25.90
CA ASP A 188 -3.65 1.10 -26.16
C ASP A 188 -2.83 1.31 -24.88
N LEU A 189 -3.18 0.62 -23.78
CA LEU A 189 -2.50 0.76 -22.49
C LEU A 189 -1.00 0.43 -22.59
N THR A 190 -0.65 -0.62 -23.33
CA THR A 190 0.72 -1.08 -23.54
C THR A 190 1.59 -0.08 -24.30
N SER A 191 0.97 0.84 -25.04
CA SER A 191 1.63 1.91 -25.80
C SER A 191 1.77 3.21 -24.99
N GLN A 192 1.22 3.28 -23.79
CA GLN A 192 1.30 4.49 -22.97
C GLN A 192 2.70 4.67 -22.37
N GLU A 193 3.17 5.91 -22.31
CA GLU A 193 4.37 6.26 -21.56
C GLU A 193 4.13 6.16 -20.06
N TRP A 194 5.20 5.92 -19.29
CA TRP A 194 5.16 6.03 -17.84
C TRP A 194 4.68 7.44 -17.41
N PRO A 195 3.81 7.58 -16.40
CA PRO A 195 3.23 8.88 -16.04
C PRO A 195 4.31 9.91 -15.66
N LYS A 196 4.24 11.08 -16.29
CA LYS A 196 5.15 12.19 -15.97
C LYS A 196 4.74 12.86 -14.67
N ILE A 197 5.74 13.18 -13.86
CA ILE A 197 5.60 13.94 -12.61
C ILE A 197 5.45 15.42 -12.94
N GLN A 198 4.38 16.05 -12.47
CA GLN A 198 4.20 17.50 -12.52
C GLN A 198 4.90 18.12 -11.31
N SER A 199 6.17 18.50 -11.49
CA SER A 199 7.06 18.96 -10.40
C SER A 199 6.50 20.15 -9.61
N ASN A 200 5.72 21.02 -10.25
CA ASN A 200 5.03 22.15 -9.61
C ASN A 200 3.96 21.72 -8.60
N LEU A 201 3.39 20.51 -8.73
CA LEU A 201 2.37 19.98 -7.81
C LEU A 201 2.98 19.19 -6.65
N ILE A 202 4.24 18.74 -6.76
CA ILE A 202 4.98 18.06 -5.67
C ILE A 202 5.81 19.06 -4.85
N GLN A 203 5.71 20.37 -5.12
CA GLN A 203 6.06 21.35 -4.11
C GLN A 203 5.10 21.17 -2.93
N LYS A 204 5.45 20.25 -2.03
CA LYS A 204 4.83 20.10 -0.73
C LYS A 204 5.20 21.37 0.03
N ASP A 205 4.42 22.41 -0.15
CA ASP A 205 4.54 23.60 0.70
C ASP A 205 4.13 23.27 2.13
N HIS A 206 3.56 22.09 2.41
CA HIS A 206 3.25 21.64 3.77
C HIS A 206 3.58 20.14 3.99
N PHE A 207 4.24 19.83 5.11
CA PHE A 207 4.58 18.49 5.60
C PHE A 207 4.17 18.34 7.06
N ASP A 208 3.60 17.20 7.42
CA ASP A 208 3.37 16.84 8.82
C ASP A 208 4.69 16.50 9.51
N VAL A 209 5.13 17.35 10.43
CA VAL A 209 6.27 17.10 11.31
C VAL A 209 5.76 16.62 12.66
N VAL A 210 6.14 15.40 13.03
CA VAL A 210 5.78 14.82 14.32
C VAL A 210 6.65 15.42 15.42
N ILE A 211 6.01 15.96 16.47
CA ILE A 211 6.71 16.47 17.65
C ILE A 211 6.74 15.40 18.73
N GLN A 212 7.94 15.07 19.20
CA GLN A 212 8.18 14.13 20.29
C GLN A 212 8.88 14.81 21.46
N ILE A 213 8.60 14.33 22.67
CA ILE A 213 9.36 14.67 23.88
C ILE A 213 9.81 13.36 24.52
N ASN A 214 11.12 13.16 24.66
CA ASN A 214 11.74 11.91 25.12
C ASN A 214 11.18 10.67 24.37
N GLY A 215 11.04 10.79 23.04
CA GLY A 215 10.55 9.71 22.16
C GLY A 215 9.03 9.48 22.16
N LYS A 216 8.27 10.13 23.05
CA LYS A 216 6.80 10.04 23.08
C LYS A 216 6.17 11.11 22.18
N LYS A 217 5.30 10.72 21.25
CA LYS A 217 4.56 11.63 20.36
C LYS A 217 3.63 12.55 21.15
N ARG A 218 3.67 13.86 20.90
CA ARG A 218 2.87 14.88 21.60
C ARG A 218 1.99 15.71 20.66
N ALA A 219 2.45 15.97 19.44
CA ALA A 219 1.69 16.69 18.44
C ALA A 219 2.15 16.34 17.02
N ILE A 220 1.40 16.83 16.03
CA ILE A 220 1.81 16.93 14.63
C ILE A 220 1.63 18.40 14.24
N ILE A 221 2.62 18.98 13.57
CA ILE A 221 2.53 20.34 13.04
C ILE A 221 2.71 20.35 11.53
N ASN A 222 1.99 21.22 10.85
CA ASN A 222 2.21 21.49 9.43
C ASN A 222 3.42 22.43 9.25
N ALA A 223 4.46 21.91 8.61
CA ALA A 223 5.72 22.57 8.32
C ALA A 223 5.83 22.91 6.83
N ILE A 224 6.41 24.04 6.46
CA ILE A 224 6.69 24.32 5.05
C ILE A 224 7.95 23.60 4.55
N ASN A 225 8.07 23.38 3.25
CA ASN A 225 9.28 22.75 2.69
C ASN A 225 10.53 23.56 3.10
N ASN A 226 11.58 22.87 3.51
CA ASN A 226 12.82 23.48 4.02
C ASN A 226 12.67 24.36 5.27
N GLU A 227 11.57 24.25 6.00
CA GLU A 227 11.46 24.95 7.29
C GLU A 227 12.53 24.46 8.26
N ASN A 228 13.23 25.42 8.88
CA ASN A 228 14.39 25.13 9.74
C ASN A 228 13.95 24.63 11.13
N GLU A 229 14.90 24.00 11.84
CA GLU A 229 14.65 23.43 13.18
C GLU A 229 14.05 24.47 14.16
N GLU A 230 14.53 25.72 14.10
CA GLU A 230 14.11 26.78 15.01
C GLU A 230 12.65 27.21 14.80
N SER A 231 12.21 27.32 13.55
CA SER A 231 10.82 27.66 13.23
C SER A 231 9.86 26.55 13.67
N ILE A 232 10.21 25.28 13.40
CA ILE A 232 9.46 24.10 13.84
C ILE A 232 9.38 24.04 15.37
N PHE A 233 10.49 24.29 16.06
CA PHE A 233 10.52 24.34 17.51
C PHE A 233 9.62 25.46 18.06
N SER A 234 9.68 26.66 17.48
CA SER A 234 8.85 27.80 17.88
C SER A 234 7.35 27.51 17.68
N LYS A 235 6.97 26.93 16.54
CA LYS A 235 5.60 26.44 16.30
C LYS A 235 5.16 25.39 17.32
N SER A 236 6.06 24.50 17.72
CA SER A 236 5.76 23.47 18.72
C SER A 236 5.47 24.06 20.11
N LEU A 237 6.13 25.17 20.48
CA LEU A 237 5.91 25.89 21.74
C LEU A 237 4.57 26.64 21.79
N ALA A 238 4.00 26.97 20.63
CA ALA A 238 2.66 27.57 20.55
C ALA A 238 1.55 26.57 20.95
N ILE A 239 1.86 25.27 21.01
CA ILE A 239 0.89 24.25 21.41
C ILE A 239 0.89 24.11 22.92
N LYS A 240 -0.27 24.38 23.53
CA LYS A 240 -0.47 24.42 24.98
C LYS A 240 0.06 23.16 25.70
N ASN A 241 -0.15 21.96 25.14
CA ASN A 241 0.28 20.71 25.78
C ASN A 241 1.81 20.57 25.82
N ILE A 242 2.52 20.99 24.77
CA ILE A 242 3.98 20.91 24.68
C ILE A 242 4.59 21.97 25.59
N LYS A 243 4.04 23.18 25.60
CA LYS A 243 4.51 24.26 26.47
C LYS A 243 4.49 23.85 27.94
N VAL A 244 3.37 23.31 28.42
CA VAL A 244 3.24 22.84 29.82
C VAL A 244 4.27 21.76 30.16
N ILE A 245 4.49 20.79 29.27
CA ILE A 245 5.46 19.71 29.51
C ILE A 245 6.90 20.23 29.55
N LEU A 246 7.22 21.26 28.76
CA LEU A 246 8.57 21.83 28.69
C LEU A 246 8.84 22.87 29.78
N GLU A 247 7.81 23.50 30.35
CA GLU A 247 7.97 24.46 31.46
C GLU A 247 8.61 23.82 32.70
N GLU A 248 8.36 22.55 32.96
CA GLU A 248 8.90 21.80 34.10
C GLU A 248 10.21 21.06 33.79
N LYS A 249 10.79 21.24 32.59
CA LYS A 249 11.94 20.45 32.13
C LYS A 249 13.07 21.30 31.55
N ASN A 250 14.29 20.78 31.62
CA ASN A 250 15.46 21.34 30.96
C ASN A 250 15.69 20.67 29.60
N ILE A 251 15.81 21.46 28.52
CA ILE A 251 16.05 20.94 27.17
C ILE A 251 17.54 20.66 27.00
N ILE A 252 17.88 19.38 26.74
CA ILE A 252 19.27 18.94 26.56
C ILE A 252 19.67 18.95 25.09
N LYS A 253 18.80 18.44 24.22
CA LYS A 253 19.08 18.28 22.79
C LYS A 253 17.81 18.29 21.97
N LYS A 254 17.90 18.83 20.76
CA LYS A 254 16.89 18.71 19.71
C LYS A 254 17.41 17.78 18.63
N ILE A 255 16.60 16.82 18.22
CA ILE A 255 16.91 15.90 17.12
C ILE A 255 15.88 16.17 16.03
N PHE A 256 16.30 16.90 15.01
CA PHE A 256 15.47 17.26 13.88
C PHE A 256 15.78 16.38 12.67
N ILE A 257 14.76 15.66 12.19
CA ILE A 257 14.79 14.99 10.89
C ILE A 257 13.88 15.79 9.98
N LYS A 258 14.51 16.47 9.01
CA LYS A 258 13.86 17.39 8.08
C LYS A 258 12.62 16.77 7.45
N ASN A 259 11.53 17.53 7.41
CA ASN A 259 10.23 17.15 6.86
C ASN A 259 9.60 15.87 7.48
N LYS A 260 10.03 15.46 8.69
CA LYS A 260 9.56 14.20 9.32
C LYS A 260 9.33 14.32 10.84
N LEU A 261 10.31 14.81 11.59
CA LEU A 261 10.31 14.70 13.06
C LEU A 261 11.10 15.83 13.72
N LEU A 262 10.59 16.33 14.85
CA LEU A 262 11.39 17.00 15.87
C LEU A 262 11.23 16.25 17.21
N ASN A 263 12.31 15.66 17.73
CA ASN A 263 12.34 15.06 19.06
C ASN A 263 13.12 15.94 20.03
N ILE A 264 12.46 16.38 21.10
CA ILE A 264 13.03 17.24 22.13
C ILE A 264 13.42 16.35 23.31
N VAL A 265 14.72 16.24 23.55
CA VAL A 265 15.29 15.49 24.66
C VAL A 265 15.38 16.41 25.86
N THR A 266 14.77 15.97 26.97
CA THR A 266 14.59 16.74 28.18
C THR A 266 14.97 15.95 29.41
N ASN A 267 15.51 16.64 30.42
CA ASN A 267 15.66 16.15 31.79
C ASN A 267 14.72 16.92 32.71
N ASP A 268 14.41 16.32 33.85
CA ASP A 268 13.66 17.01 34.90
C ASP A 268 14.51 18.17 35.45
N LYS A 269 13.83 19.23 35.89
CA LYS A 269 14.47 20.44 36.42
C LYS A 269 15.09 20.22 37.79
#